data_AF-A0A3B9P487-F1
#
_entry.id   AF-A0A3B9P487-F1
#
_cell.length_a   1.000
_cell.length_b   1.000
_cell.length_c   1.000
_cell.angle_alpha   90.00
_cell.angle_beta   90.00
_cell.angle_gamma   90.00
#
_symmetry.space_group_name_H-M   'P 1'
#
loop_
_entity.id
_entity.type
_entity.pdbx_description
1 polymer ?
#
loop_
_entity_poly.entity_id
_entity_poly.type
_entity_poly.pdbx_seq_one_letter_code
_entity_poly.pdbx_strand_id
1 'polypeptide(L)' 'EYRDKKVYGLYYELSGASATTTQFYATDSTEHFLRGVLYHYSPPNADSLTPVTQFMREEILQLISTLNWTHAP' A
#
# COMPACT_ATOMS: atom_id res chain seq x y z
N GLU A 1 -11.81 0.19 -2.51
CA GLU A 1 -12.32 1.50 -2.98
C GLU A 1 -13.15 2.11 -1.87
N TYR A 2 -12.97 3.40 -1.56
CA TYR A 2 -13.76 4.13 -0.57
C TYR A 2 -14.46 5.32 -1.26
N ARG A 3 -15.63 5.06 -1.84
CA ARG A 3 -16.36 6.01 -2.70
C ARG A 3 -16.75 7.30 -1.99
N ASP A 4 -17.24 7.20 -0.76
CA ASP A 4 -17.68 8.37 0.02
C ASP A 4 -16.53 9.35 0.31
N LYS A 5 -15.28 8.84 0.29
CA LYS A 5 -14.06 9.64 0.48
C LYS A 5 -13.36 9.99 -0.83
N LYS A 6 -13.92 9.60 -1.98
CA LYS A 6 -13.27 9.67 -3.31
C LYS A 6 -11.84 9.08 -3.27
N VAL A 7 -11.67 7.90 -2.65
CA VAL A 7 -10.38 7.19 -2.65
C VAL A 7 -10.48 5.94 -3.51
N TYR A 8 -9.87 6.04 -4.69
CA TYR A 8 -9.73 4.96 -5.67
C TYR A 8 -8.28 4.50 -5.70
N GLY A 9 -8.03 3.24 -6.04
CA GLY A 9 -6.66 2.75 -6.02
C GLY A 9 -6.54 1.25 -6.12
N LEU A 10 -5.29 0.80 -6.09
CA LEU A 10 -4.92 -0.60 -6.08
C LEU A 10 -3.81 -0.82 -5.06
N TYR A 11 -3.94 -1.91 -4.31
CA TYR A 11 -2.87 -2.51 -3.54
C TYR A 11 -2.46 -3.81 -4.24
N TYR A 12 -1.16 -4.05 -4.39
CA TYR A 12 -0.65 -5.28 -4.99
C TYR A 12 0.70 -5.70 -4.39
N GLU A 13 0.92 -7.00 -4.41
CA GLU A 13 2.15 -7.63 -3.94
C GLU A 13 2.81 -8.36 -5.09
N LEU A 14 4.09 -8.08 -5.31
CA LEU A 14 4.91 -8.81 -6.25
C LEU A 14 5.64 -9.91 -5.49
N SER A 15 5.36 -11.16 -5.87
CA SER A 15 6.07 -12.34 -5.38
C SER A 15 7.20 -12.73 -6.34
N GLY A 16 8.37 -13.11 -5.81
CA GLY A 16 9.55 -13.47 -6.59
C GLY A 16 10.71 -13.93 -5.70
N ALA A 17 11.75 -14.50 -6.30
CA ALA A 17 12.80 -15.27 -5.64
C ALA A 17 13.64 -14.53 -4.56
N SER A 18 13.46 -13.22 -4.36
CA SER A 18 14.33 -12.46 -3.45
C SER A 18 13.71 -11.27 -2.71
N ALA A 19 12.45 -10.90 -2.93
CA ALA A 19 11.79 -9.88 -2.12
C ALA A 19 10.30 -9.81 -2.46
N THR A 20 9.42 -10.05 -1.47
CA THR A 20 8.04 -9.59 -1.59
C THR A 20 8.06 -8.07 -1.59
N THR A 21 7.65 -7.45 -2.69
CA THR A 21 7.52 -5.98 -2.76
C THR A 21 6.04 -5.63 -2.74
N THR A 22 5.62 -4.97 -1.66
CA THR A 22 4.27 -4.43 -1.53
C THR A 22 4.22 -3.03 -2.15
N GLN A 23 3.23 -2.78 -2.99
CA GLN A 23 3.02 -1.49 -3.64
C GLN A 23 1.54 -1.10 -3.57
N PHE A 24 1.29 0.20 -3.52
CA PHE A 24 -0.07 0.70 -3.67
C PHE A 24 -0.08 2.08 -4.32
N TYR A 25 -1.23 2.46 -4.86
CA TYR A 25 -1.55 3.84 -5.15
C TYR A 25 -2.98 4.16 -4.73
N ALA A 26 -3.22 5.44 -4.42
CA ALA A 26 -4.51 6.02 -4.09
C ALA A 26 -4.69 7.35 -4.82
N THR A 27 -5.89 7.63 -5.32
CA THR A 27 -6.20 8.84 -6.09
C THR A 27 -7.66 9.25 -5.90
N ASP A 28 -7.97 10.53 -6.11
CA ASP A 28 -9.34 11.05 -6.27
C ASP A 28 -9.82 11.04 -7.73
N SER A 29 -8.97 10.56 -8.66
CA SER A 29 -9.16 10.55 -10.12
C SER A 29 -9.01 11.92 -10.82
N THR A 30 -8.74 13.00 -10.09
CA THR A 30 -8.69 14.36 -10.65
C THR A 30 -7.39 15.08 -10.33
N GLU A 31 -7.06 15.27 -9.06
CA GLU A 31 -5.99 16.20 -8.64
C GLU A 31 -5.04 15.60 -7.60
N HIS A 32 -5.47 14.53 -6.91
CA HIS A 32 -4.70 13.89 -5.86
C HIS A 32 -4.20 12.52 -6.31
N PHE A 33 -2.90 12.28 -6.14
CA PHE A 33 -2.28 10.98 -6.38
C PHE A 33 -1.22 10.70 -5.32
N LEU A 34 -1.37 9.58 -4.61
CA LEU A 34 -0.44 9.05 -3.62
C LEU A 34 0.03 7.67 -4.08
N ARG A 35 1.35 7.43 -4.09
CA ARG A 35 1.93 6.11 -4.37
C ARG A 35 2.90 5.71 -3.27
N GLY A 36 2.85 4.45 -2.85
CA GLY A 36 3.75 3.89 -1.85
C GLY A 36 4.35 2.56 -2.29
N VAL A 37 5.56 2.29 -1.82
CA VAL A 37 6.27 1.02 -2.00
C VAL A 37 6.94 0.64 -0.68
N LEU A 38 6.80 -0.61 -0.26
CA LEU A 38 7.50 -1.19 0.89
C LEU A 38 8.71 -1.98 0.40
N TYR A 39 9.87 -1.66 0.94
CA TYR A 39 11.10 -2.39 0.72
C TYR A 39 11.55 -3.08 2.00
N HIS A 40 11.90 -4.36 1.93
CA HIS A 40 12.59 -5.06 3.01
C HIS A 40 14.09 -4.88 2.85
N TYR A 41 14.74 -4.25 3.83
CA TYR A 41 16.20 -4.00 3.83
C TYR A 41 16.97 -5.16 4.50
N SER A 42 16.54 -6.39 4.28
CA SER A 42 17.20 -7.58 4.85
C SER A 42 17.61 -8.54 3.73
N PRO A 43 18.65 -9.37 3.95
CA PRO A 43 18.91 -10.51 3.07
C PRO A 43 17.62 -11.34 2.87
N PRO A 44 17.38 -11.90 1.67
CA PRO A 44 16.16 -12.64 1.37
C PRO A 44 16.05 -13.88 2.25
N ASN A 45 15.32 -13.76 3.36
CA ASN A 45 14.86 -14.88 4.17
C ASN A 45 13.34 -14.76 4.29
N ALA A 46 12.63 -15.41 3.36
CA ALA A 46 11.18 -15.29 3.21
C ALA A 46 10.41 -15.71 4.47
N ASP A 47 10.88 -16.74 5.18
CA ASP A 47 10.21 -17.27 6.37
C ASP A 47 10.27 -16.29 7.55
N SER A 48 11.37 -15.52 7.65
CA SER A 48 11.54 -14.51 8.72
C SER A 48 10.74 -13.23 8.49
N LEU A 49 10.41 -12.91 7.23
CA LEU A 49 9.76 -11.65 6.87
C LEU A 49 8.23 -11.74 6.86
N THR A 50 7.66 -12.94 6.77
CA THR A 50 6.21 -13.15 6.63
C THR A 50 5.37 -12.40 7.70
N PRO A 51 5.70 -12.45 9.00
CA PRO A 51 4.92 -11.73 10.01
C PRO A 51 4.97 -10.20 9.83
N VAL A 52 6.14 -9.68 9.44
CA VAL A 52 6.35 -8.24 9.20
C VAL A 52 5.60 -7.80 7.94
N THR A 53 5.66 -8.59 6.87
CA THR A 53 4.92 -8.31 5.64
C THR A 53 3.41 -8.30 5.89
N GLN A 54 2.89 -9.25 6.67
CA GLN A 54 1.47 -9.27 7.02
C GLN A 54 1.06 -8.06 7.86
N PHE A 55 1.85 -7.72 8.89
CA PHE A 55 1.62 -6.54 9.70
C PHE A 55 1.59 -5.26 8.83
N MET A 56 2.61 -5.08 7.99
CA MET A 56 2.69 -3.91 7.11
C MET A 56 1.56 -3.85 6.08
N ARG A 57 1.07 -5.00 5.59
CA ARG A 57 -0.13 -5.06 4.74
C ARG A 57 -1.33 -4.45 5.46
N GLU A 58 -1.62 -4.90 6.69
CA GLU A 58 -2.75 -4.42 7.48
C GLU A 58 -2.64 -2.91 7.75
N GLU A 59 -1.44 -2.43 8.09
CA GLU A 59 -1.17 -1.01 8.32
C GLU A 59 -1.35 -0.16 7.04
N ILE A 60 -0.89 -0.64 5.88
CA ILE A 60 -1.08 0.06 4.60
C ILE A 60 -2.57 0.12 4.23
N LEU A 61 -3.31 -0.97 4.41
CA LEU A 61 -4.75 -0.99 4.15
C LEU A 61 -5.47 -0.02 5.09
N GLN A 62 -5.05 0.07 6.36
CA GLN A 62 -5.59 1.02 7.32
C GLN A 62 -5.24 2.48 6.98
N LEU A 63 -4.03 2.73 6.47
CA LEU A 63 -3.64 4.04 5.95
C LEU A 63 -4.55 4.46 4.79
N ILE A 64 -4.77 3.57 3.81
CA ILE A 64 -5.65 3.85 2.67
C ILE A 64 -7.10 4.06 3.13
N SER A 65 -7.57 3.30 4.13
CA SER A 65 -8.94 3.39 4.66
C SER A 65 -9.23 4.71 5.39
N THR A 66 -8.20 5.29 6.01
CA THR A 66 -8.29 6.54 6.80
C THR A 66 -7.87 7.78 6.01
N LEU A 67 -7.40 7.60 4.79
CA LEU A 67 -6.97 8.66 3.89
C LEU A 67 -8.12 9.66 3.62
N ASN A 68 -7.82 10.96 3.73
CA ASN A 68 -8.70 12.06 3.37
C ASN A 68 -7.91 13.12 2.59
N TRP A 69 -8.45 13.57 1.46
CA TRP A 69 -7.85 14.63 0.65
C TRP A 69 -8.16 16.00 1.25
N THR A 70 -7.18 16.90 1.30
CA THR A 70 -7.34 18.24 1.90
C THR A 70 -8.02 19.23 0.97
N HIS A 71 -8.02 18.98 -0.34
CA HIS A 71 -8.64 19.81 -1.37
C HIS A 71 -9.56 18.97 -2.26
N ALA A 72 -10.39 18.11 -1.68
CA ALA A 72 -11.35 17.34 -2.48
C ALA A 72 -12.29 18.31 -3.24
N PRO A 73 -12.43 18.16 -4.58
CA PRO A 73 -13.35 19.00 -5.35
C PRO A 73 -14.81 18.78 -4.94
#